data_AF-A0A9X1RC24-F1
#
_entry.id   AF-A0A9X1RC24-F1
#
_cell.length_a   1.000
_cell.length_b   1.000
_cell.length_c   1.000
_cell.angle_alpha   90.00
_cell.angle_beta   90.00
_cell.angle_gamma   90.00
#
_symmetry.space_group_name_H-M   'P 1'
#
loop_
_entity.id
_entity.type
_entity.pdbx_description
1 polymer ?
#
loop_
_entity_poly.entity_id
_entity_poly.type
_entity_poly.pdbx_seq_one_letter_code
_entity_poly.pdbx_strand_id
1 'polypeptide(L)'
;MADLNAVLTRLNDRLLRLEGELFVLRSLARATLTAGDDHATRMRKLVEAAKVALDDEAERELDKPTRKYVDAATALVEELLVEPTPARPLFTVIDGGRRD
;
A
#
# COMPACT_ATOMS: atom_id res chain seq x y z
N MET A 1 -34.49 3.30 9.52
CA MET A 1 -33.22 2.89 10.18
C MET A 1 -32.50 1.73 9.48
N ALA A 2 -33.19 0.76 8.85
CA ALA A 2 -32.53 -0.37 8.17
C ALA A 2 -31.59 0.02 7.00
N ASP A 3 -31.88 1.12 6.32
CA ASP A 3 -31.12 1.56 5.13
C ASP A 3 -29.74 2.13 5.48
N LEU A 4 -29.64 2.92 6.56
CA LEU A 4 -28.36 3.49 7.01
C LEU A 4 -27.36 2.40 7.41
N ASN A 5 -27.80 1.39 8.16
CA ASN A 5 -26.93 0.29 8.56
C ASN A 5 -26.43 -0.51 7.34
N ALA A 6 -27.30 -0.74 6.34
CA ALA A 6 -26.89 -1.42 5.11
C ALA A 6 -25.88 -0.60 4.28
N VAL A 7 -26.02 0.73 4.26
CA VAL A 7 -25.03 1.62 3.63
C VAL A 7 -23.71 1.59 4.38
N LEU A 8 -23.73 1.67 5.71
CA LEU A 8 -22.53 1.62 6.55
C LEU A 8 -21.78 0.29 6.41
N THR A 9 -22.48 -0.84 6.39
CA THR A 9 -21.85 -2.15 6.15
C THR A 9 -21.17 -2.21 4.79
N ARG A 10 -21.83 -1.76 3.72
CA ARG A 10 -21.24 -1.75 2.37
C ARG A 10 -20.03 -0.83 2.27
N LEU A 11 -20.05 0.31 2.95
CA LEU A 11 -18.90 1.21 3.02
C LEU A 11 -17.74 0.54 3.76
N ASN A 12 -18.02 -0.12 4.88
CA ASN A 12 -17.01 -0.84 5.64
C ASN A 12 -16.36 -1.98 4.84
N ASP A 13 -17.15 -2.77 4.10
CA ASP A 13 -16.63 -3.84 3.25
C ASP A 13 -15.74 -3.31 2.12
N ARG A 14 -16.11 -2.16 1.54
CA ARG A 14 -15.30 -1.49 0.52
C ARG A 14 -13.99 -0.96 1.09
N LEU A 15 -14.02 -0.39 2.30
CA LEU A 15 -12.81 0.07 2.99
C LEU A 15 -11.87 -1.11 3.27
N LEU A 16 -12.40 -2.21 3.80
CA LEU A 16 -11.60 -3.42 4.06
C LEU A 16 -10.96 -3.99 2.79
N ARG A 17 -11.69 -3.99 1.66
CA ARG A 17 -11.13 -4.41 0.37
C ARG A 17 -10.02 -3.47 -0.09
N LEU A 18 -10.22 -2.16 -0.01
CA LEU A 18 -9.20 -1.17 -0.39
C LEU A 18 -7.93 -1.31 0.46
N GLU A 19 -8.08 -1.55 1.77
CA GLU A 19 -6.94 -1.83 2.65
C GLU A 19 -6.16 -3.09 2.21
N GLY A 20 -6.88 -4.16 1.85
CA GLY A 20 -6.27 -5.37 1.31
C GLY A 20 -5.53 -5.15 -0.02
N GLU A 21 -6.13 -4.40 -0.95
CA GLU A 21 -5.51 -4.04 -2.22
C GLU A 21 -4.24 -3.20 -2.02
N LEU A 22 -4.28 -2.21 -1.13
CA LEU A 22 -3.12 -1.39 -0.77
C LEU A 22 -1.99 -2.23 -0.16
N PHE A 23 -2.33 -3.20 0.69
CA PHE A 23 -1.34 -4.12 1.27
C PHE A 23 -0.62 -4.95 0.19
N VAL A 24 -1.37 -5.48 -0.79
CA VAL A 24 -0.80 -6.24 -1.91
C VAL A 24 0.08 -5.34 -2.77
N LEU A 25 -0.40 -4.15 -3.13
CA LEU A 25 0.37 -3.19 -3.93
C LEU A 25 1.69 -2.79 -3.25
N ARG A 26 1.67 -2.51 -1.94
CA ARG A 26 2.88 -2.23 -1.17
C ARG A 26 3.87 -3.41 -1.21
N SER A 27 3.37 -4.63 -1.07
CA SER A 27 4.20 -5.84 -1.09
C SER A 27 4.84 -6.08 -2.47
N LEU A 28 4.08 -5.86 -3.54
CA LEU A 28 4.58 -5.95 -4.92
C LEU A 28 5.61 -4.86 -5.23
N ALA A 29 5.37 -3.62 -4.78
CA ALA A 29 6.31 -2.53 -4.94
C ALA A 29 7.65 -2.84 -4.26
N ARG A 30 7.61 -3.31 -3.00
CA ARG A 30 8.81 -3.78 -2.28
C ARG A 30 9.55 -4.87 -3.04
N ALA A 31 8.85 -5.95 -3.41
CA ALA A 31 9.46 -7.07 -4.12
C ALA A 31 10.16 -6.60 -5.41
N THR A 32 9.46 -5.77 -6.20
CA THR A 32 9.99 -5.21 -7.45
C THR A 32 11.21 -4.31 -7.21
N LEU A 33 11.13 -3.42 -6.22
CA LEU A 33 12.24 -2.50 -5.91
C LEU A 33 13.47 -3.23 -5.39
N THR A 34 13.30 -4.32 -4.65
CA THR A 34 14.41 -5.14 -4.14
C THR A 34 14.99 -6.11 -5.16
N ALA A 35 14.26 -6.42 -6.24
CA ALA A 35 14.74 -7.33 -7.29
C ALA A 35 15.85 -6.73 -8.16
N GLY A 36 15.95 -5.39 -8.23
CA GLY A 36 17.06 -4.69 -8.89
C GLY A 36 17.07 -4.76 -10.42
N ASP A 37 15.95 -5.11 -11.05
CA ASP A 37 15.81 -5.26 -12.50
C ASP A 37 15.22 -4.00 -13.19
N ASP A 38 14.96 -4.07 -14.49
CA ASP A 38 14.31 -2.97 -15.26
C ASP A 38 12.91 -2.63 -14.73
N HIS A 39 12.24 -3.56 -14.05
CA HIS A 39 10.97 -3.30 -13.38
C HIS A 39 11.16 -2.46 -12.11
N ALA A 40 12.27 -2.62 -11.39
CA ALA A 40 12.63 -1.77 -10.25
C ALA A 40 12.76 -0.29 -10.65
N THR A 41 13.39 -0.01 -11.80
CA THR A 41 13.53 1.37 -12.31
C THR A 41 12.17 2.00 -12.64
N ARG A 42 11.28 1.24 -13.28
CA ARG A 42 9.92 1.71 -13.58
C ARG A 42 9.10 1.91 -12.31
N MET A 43 9.19 0.97 -11.36
CA MET A 43 8.52 1.07 -10.07
C MET A 43 8.99 2.30 -9.29
N ARG A 44 10.29 2.59 -9.28
CA ARG A 44 10.83 3.78 -8.62
C ARG A 44 10.24 5.07 -9.19
N LYS A 45 10.15 5.21 -10.52
CA LYS A 45 9.51 6.37 -11.16
C LYS A 45 8.04 6.52 -10.77
N LEU A 46 7.31 5.42 -10.63
CA LEU A 46 5.92 5.45 -10.18
C LEU A 46 5.81 5.90 -8.72
N VAL A 47 6.71 5.43 -7.85
CA VAL A 47 6.76 5.81 -6.44
C VAL A 47 7.16 7.28 -6.29
N GLU A 48 8.10 7.77 -7.09
CA GLU A 48 8.47 9.20 -7.16
C GLU A 48 7.28 10.07 -7.60
N ALA A 49 6.55 9.66 -8.64
CA ALA A 49 5.34 10.37 -9.07
C ALA A 49 4.25 10.38 -7.98
N ALA A 50 4.10 9.28 -7.25
CA ALA A 50 3.18 9.20 -6.11
C ALA A 50 3.61 10.14 -4.97
N LYS A 51 4.91 10.30 -4.72
CA LYS A 51 5.43 11.27 -3.73
C LYS A 51 5.03 12.70 -4.10
N VAL A 52 5.24 13.10 -5.35
CA VAL A 52 4.85 14.44 -5.84
C VAL A 52 3.35 14.69 -5.62
N ALA A 53 2.50 13.74 -6.02
CA ALA A 53 1.06 13.88 -5.84
C ALA A 53 0.63 13.97 -4.36
N LEU A 54 1.32 13.27 -3.45
CA LEU A 54 1.06 13.33 -2.02
C LEU A 54 1.55 14.65 -1.40
N ASP A 55 2.68 15.17 -1.86
CA ASP A 55 3.20 16.47 -1.42
C ASP A 55 2.25 17.60 -1.83
N ASP A 56 1.76 17.57 -3.07
CA ASP A 56 0.73 18.52 -3.55
C ASP A 56 -0.56 18.44 -2.70
N GLU A 57 -0.99 17.24 -2.32
CA GLU A 57 -2.19 17.07 -1.48
C GLU A 57 -1.95 17.54 -0.03
N ALA A 58 -0.74 17.36 0.50
CA ALA A 58 -0.37 17.77 1.85
C ALA A 58 -0.36 19.30 2.03
N GLU A 59 -0.12 20.07 0.97
CA GLU A 59 -0.19 21.54 0.96
C GLU A 59 -1.62 22.07 1.06
N ARG A 60 -2.64 21.24 0.85
CA ARG A 60 -4.05 21.65 0.87
C ARG A 60 -4.59 21.77 2.30
N GLU A 61 -5.67 22.55 2.45
CA GLU A 61 -6.44 22.59 3.70
C GLU A 61 -7.25 21.30 3.87
N LEU A 62 -6.63 20.29 4.47
CA LEU A 62 -7.25 19.00 4.76
C LEU A 62 -7.92 18.99 6.14
N ASP A 63 -9.08 18.34 6.21
CA ASP A 63 -9.67 17.96 7.49
C ASP A 63 -8.78 16.95 8.24
N LYS A 64 -8.96 16.86 9.56
CA LYS A 64 -8.11 16.04 10.44
C LYS A 64 -8.08 14.54 10.04
N PRO A 65 -9.22 13.88 9.74
CA PRO A 65 -9.22 12.53 9.18
C PRO A 65 -8.40 12.40 7.90
N THR A 66 -8.61 13.27 6.92
CA THR A 66 -7.91 13.20 5.62
C THR A 66 -6.41 13.37 5.77
N ARG A 67 -5.97 14.32 6.61
CA ARG A 67 -4.55 14.55 6.91
C ARG A 67 -3.85 13.30 7.40
N LYS A 68 -4.48 12.53 8.30
CA LYS A 68 -3.92 11.26 8.82
C LYS A 68 -3.64 10.25 7.69
N TYR A 69 -4.50 10.19 6.67
CA TYR A 69 -4.30 9.27 5.55
C TYR A 69 -3.20 9.75 4.61
N VAL A 70 -3.11 11.05 4.35
CA VAL A 70 -2.01 11.64 3.57
C VAL A 70 -0.68 11.39 4.27
N ASP A 71 -0.58 11.63 5.59
CA ASP A 71 0.64 11.36 6.37
C ASP A 71 1.05 9.88 6.30
N ALA A 72 0.08 8.96 6.42
CA ALA A 72 0.35 7.52 6.35
C ALA A 72 0.79 7.07 4.94
N ALA A 73 0.18 7.62 3.88
CA ALA A 73 0.56 7.35 2.51
C ALA A 73 1.96 7.91 2.21
N THR A 74 2.26 9.11 2.69
CA THR A 74 3.59 9.73 2.57
C THR A 74 4.66 8.89 3.24
N ALA A 75 4.45 8.45 4.48
CA ALA A 75 5.39 7.58 5.18
C ALA A 75 5.63 6.25 4.46
N LEU A 76 4.59 5.69 3.81
CA LEU A 76 4.72 4.48 3.01
C LEU A 76 5.58 4.72 1.75
N VAL A 77 5.34 5.82 1.04
CA VAL A 77 6.10 6.17 -0.17
C VAL A 77 7.56 6.48 0.16
N GLU A 78 7.81 7.19 1.27
CA GLU A 78 9.17 7.48 1.75
C GLU A 78 9.93 6.19 2.08
N GLU A 79 9.30 5.22 2.74
CA GLU A 79 9.90 3.91 2.98
C GLU A 79 10.32 3.22 1.67
N LEU A 80 9.46 3.26 0.65
CA LEU A 80 9.75 2.63 -0.64
C LEU A 80 10.90 3.33 -1.40
N LEU A 81 11.08 4.65 -1.23
CA LEU A 81 12.13 5.42 -1.92
C LEU A 81 13.50 5.32 -1.23
N VAL A 82 13.53 5.35 0.10
CA VAL A 82 14.79 5.41 0.87
C VAL A 82 15.41 4.02 1.01
N GLU A 83 14.67 3.09 1.62
CA GLU A 83 15.15 1.74 1.87
C GLU A 83 13.94 0.78 1.84
N PRO A 84 13.54 0.31 0.64
CA PRO A 84 12.41 -0.59 0.52
C PRO A 84 12.68 -1.86 1.31
N THR A 85 11.87 -2.10 2.35
CA THR A 85 12.04 -3.29 3.17
C THR A 85 11.76 -4.53 2.30
N PRO A 86 12.57 -5.59 2.36
CA PRO A 86 12.28 -6.83 1.66
C PRO A 86 10.87 -7.31 1.97
N ALA A 87 10.09 -7.60 0.92
CA ALA A 87 8.76 -8.13 1.10
C ALA A 87 8.86 -9.48 1.83
N ARG A 88 8.16 -9.62 2.97
CA ARG A 88 7.97 -10.95 3.57
C ARG A 88 7.11 -11.78 2.61
N PRO A 89 7.37 -13.09 2.46
CA PRO A 89 6.52 -13.95 1.66
C PRO A 89 5.07 -13.82 2.11
N LEU A 90 4.16 -13.55 1.17
CA LEU A 90 2.72 -13.51 1.44
C LEU A 90 2.19 -14.88 1.90
N PHE A 91 2.93 -15.93 1.56
CA PHE A 91 2.69 -17.32 1.93
C PHE A 91 4.04 -17.96 2.24
N THR A 92 4.17 -18.55 3.42
CA THR A 92 5.25 -19.49 3.70
C THR A 92 4.88 -20.79 2.98
N VAL A 93 5.65 -21.19 1.97
CA VAL A 93 5.52 -22.54 1.43
C VAL A 93 5.93 -23.49 2.56
N ILE A 94 4.95 -24.13 3.19
CA ILE A 94 5.22 -25.32 3.99
C ILE A 94 5.51 -26.39 2.95
N ASP A 95 6.79 -26.74 2.77
CA ASP A 95 7.16 -27.88 1.93
C ASP A 95 6.34 -29.09 2.39
N GLY A 96 5.43 -29.52 1.52
CA GLY A 96 4.58 -30.69 1.74
C GLY A 96 5.48 -31.89 2.01
N GLY A 97 5.34 -32.46 3.20
CA GLY A 97 6.30 -33.38 3.78
C GLY A 97 6.76 -34.49 2.84
N ARG A 98 8.07 -34.57 2.66
CA ARG A 98 8.71 -35.82 2.30
C ARG A 98 8.82 -36.65 3.58
N ARG A 99 7.83 -37.53 3.78
CA ARG A 99 7.98 -38.68 4.69
C ARG A 99 8.94 -39.65 4.02
N ASP A 100 10.19 -39.66 4.48
CA ASP A 100 11.02 -40.87 4.45
C ASP A 100 10.86 -41.59 5.80
#